data_AF-A0A7L2JAA2-F1
#
_entry.id   AF-A0A7L2JAA2-F1
#
_cell.length_a   1.000
_cell.length_b   1.000
_cell.length_c   1.000
_cell.angle_alpha   90.00
_cell.angle_beta   90.00
_cell.angle_gamma   90.00
#
_symmetry.space_group_name_H-M   'P 1'
#
loop_
_entity.id
_entity.type
_entity.pdbx_description
1 polymer ?
#
loop_
_entity_poly.entity_id
_entity_poly.type
_entity_poly.pdbx_seq_one_letter_code
_entity_poly.pdbx_strand_id
1 'polypeptide(L)'
;SIVSLGHPMKKYTAFEELGRGGFGAVYKALHASTGQQVAIKKMSLQEEMCEELAVNEIVAMRDNRNPNIVTCLDSYLVDGELWLVMELMDGGTLSDVLRAVYLEEGQIGAVCRECLQGLHFLHSRQVIHRDIKSGNVLVGMDGSVKLADFGLCAQLSPEHSKRSSRVGTPSWMALEVVRGKAYGPKVDIWSLGIMGLEMVEGEAPYQREARLRVLELIERNGPPKLQNPRHHSALLRDFLWCCLQADEDRRWSAQELLQHPFVTAGDPASSLAALIVSAKQVQEEWK
;
A
#
# COMPACT_ATOMS: atom_id res chain seq x y z
N SER A 1 -21.97 15.78 -6.04
CA SER A 1 -20.60 16.23 -6.37
C SER A 1 -19.61 15.43 -5.56
N ILE A 2 -18.61 14.82 -6.19
CA ILE A 2 -17.53 14.06 -5.52
C ILE A 2 -16.44 14.96 -4.93
N VAL A 3 -16.48 16.26 -5.21
CA VAL A 3 -15.60 17.29 -4.66
C VAL A 3 -16.39 18.34 -3.89
N SER A 4 -15.75 18.91 -2.87
CA SER A 4 -16.26 20.00 -2.06
C SER A 4 -16.15 21.34 -2.79
N LEU A 5 -17.12 22.22 -2.53
CA LEU A 5 -17.10 23.59 -3.04
C LEU A 5 -16.14 24.45 -2.20
N GLY A 6 -15.31 25.26 -2.86
CA GLY A 6 -14.44 26.24 -2.21
C GLY A 6 -13.01 26.25 -2.73
N HIS A 7 -12.19 27.17 -2.20
CA HIS A 7 -10.79 27.32 -2.58
C HIS A 7 -9.89 26.72 -1.49
N PRO A 8 -9.28 25.53 -1.71
CA PRO A 8 -8.46 24.89 -0.68
C PRO A 8 -7.25 25.75 -0.27
N MET A 9 -6.78 26.64 -1.14
CA MET A 9 -5.73 27.63 -0.85
C MET A 9 -6.06 28.62 0.28
N LYS A 10 -7.34 28.80 0.63
CA LYS A 10 -7.75 29.61 1.80
C LYS A 10 -7.86 28.77 3.07
N LYS A 11 -8.01 27.45 2.93
CA LYS A 11 -8.24 26.49 4.02
C LYS A 11 -6.93 25.85 4.50
N TYR A 12 -5.97 25.67 3.60
CA TYR A 12 -4.69 25.04 3.86
C TYR A 12 -3.54 26.00 3.59
N THR A 13 -2.51 25.94 4.44
CA THR A 13 -1.32 26.81 4.40
C THR A 13 -0.06 26.00 4.65
N ALA A 14 1.12 26.62 4.56
CA ALA A 14 2.43 25.99 4.83
C ALA A 14 2.66 24.69 4.04
N PHE A 15 2.54 24.77 2.71
CA PHE A 15 2.74 23.62 1.82
C PHE A 15 4.21 23.23 1.76
N GLU A 16 4.49 21.95 2.03
CA GLU A 16 5.81 21.33 1.91
C GLU A 16 5.66 20.05 1.05
N GLU A 17 6.43 19.92 -0.04
CA GLU A 17 6.37 18.71 -0.87
C GLU A 17 7.00 17.52 -0.12
N LEU A 18 6.20 16.49 0.13
CA LEU A 18 6.65 15.24 0.78
C LEU A 18 7.23 14.26 -0.24
N GLY A 19 6.68 14.26 -1.46
CA GLY A 19 7.12 13.38 -2.52
C GLY A 19 6.25 13.46 -3.76
N ARG A 20 6.70 12.81 -4.83
CA ARG A 20 6.02 12.76 -6.12
C ARG A 20 5.99 11.34 -6.65
N GLY A 21 4.78 10.84 -6.88
CA GLY A 21 4.52 9.53 -7.47
C GLY A 21 4.10 9.64 -8.94
N GLY A 22 3.74 8.51 -9.54
CA GLY A 22 3.28 8.44 -10.93
C GLY A 22 1.95 9.18 -11.19
N PHE A 23 1.17 9.42 -10.14
CA PHE A 23 -0.18 10.02 -10.24
C PHE A 23 -0.26 11.46 -9.76
N GLY A 24 0.83 12.02 -9.20
CA GLY A 24 0.81 13.37 -8.64
C GLY A 24 1.83 13.62 -7.55
N ALA A 25 1.83 14.85 -7.03
CA ALA A 25 2.67 15.26 -5.91
C ALA A 25 1.87 15.31 -4.61
N VAL A 26 2.50 14.89 -3.52
CA VAL A 26 1.92 14.90 -2.17
C VAL A 26 2.57 16.00 -1.37
N TYR A 27 1.74 16.84 -0.75
CA TYR A 27 2.17 17.96 0.07
C TYR A 27 1.69 17.77 1.51
N LYS A 28 2.54 18.08 2.48
CA LYS A 28 2.12 18.39 3.84
C LYS A 28 1.55 19.81 3.86
N ALA A 29 0.47 20.02 4.61
CA ALA A 29 -0.09 21.35 4.83
C ALA A 29 -0.74 21.47 6.22
N LEU A 30 -1.02 22.70 6.63
CA LEU A 30 -1.74 23.02 7.88
C LEU A 30 -3.14 23.54 7.57
N HIS A 31 -4.15 22.96 8.22
CA HIS A 31 -5.51 23.49 8.19
C HIS A 31 -5.58 24.80 8.99
N ALA A 32 -5.85 25.92 8.30
CA ALA A 32 -5.66 27.27 8.82
C ALA A 32 -6.42 27.56 10.12
N SER A 33 -7.63 27.00 10.29
CA SER A 33 -8.46 27.27 11.49
C SER A 33 -8.24 26.31 12.65
N THR A 34 -7.68 25.13 12.41
CA THR A 34 -7.55 24.07 13.44
C THR A 34 -6.10 23.78 13.81
N GLY A 35 -5.15 24.22 12.98
CA GLY A 35 -3.73 23.85 13.11
C GLY A 35 -3.43 22.40 12.79
N GLN A 36 -4.43 21.60 12.36
CA GLN A 36 -4.25 20.20 12.04
C GLN A 36 -3.33 20.03 10.81
N GLN A 37 -2.33 19.16 10.92
CA GLN A 37 -1.51 18.75 9.79
C GLN A 37 -2.27 17.74 8.92
N VAL A 38 -2.19 17.92 7.60
CA VAL A 38 -2.83 17.06 6.59
C VAL A 38 -1.85 16.73 5.47
N ALA A 39 -2.13 15.65 4.75
CA ALA A 39 -1.50 15.35 3.47
C ALA A 39 -2.45 15.73 2.32
N ILE A 40 -1.94 16.36 1.28
CA ILE A 40 -2.71 16.79 0.10
C ILE A 40 -2.04 16.23 -1.15
N LYS A 41 -2.68 15.23 -1.78
CA LYS A 41 -2.24 14.69 -3.07
C LYS A 41 -2.87 15.51 -4.18
N LYS A 42 -2.05 16.14 -5.02
CA LYS A 42 -2.47 16.93 -6.19
C LYS A 42 -2.23 16.11 -7.45
N MET A 43 -3.29 15.88 -8.22
CA MET A 43 -3.30 15.02 -9.40
C MET A 43 -3.82 15.82 -10.60
N SER A 44 -3.03 15.88 -11.67
CA SER A 44 -3.45 16.53 -12.91
C SER A 44 -4.50 15.69 -13.63
N LEU A 45 -5.59 16.32 -14.10
CA LEU A 45 -6.65 15.66 -14.86
C LEU A 45 -6.53 15.92 -16.38
N GLN A 46 -5.37 16.36 -16.85
CA GLN A 46 -5.17 16.68 -18.28
C GLN A 46 -5.25 15.44 -19.19
N GLU A 47 -5.00 14.25 -18.65
CA GLU A 47 -5.11 12.98 -19.35
C GLU A 47 -6.33 12.20 -18.84
N GLU A 48 -7.17 11.65 -19.73
CA GLU A 48 -8.38 10.89 -19.36
C GLU A 48 -8.08 9.72 -18.42
N MET A 49 -6.96 9.03 -18.62
CA MET A 49 -6.51 7.93 -17.74
C MET A 49 -6.25 8.45 -16.31
N CYS A 50 -5.71 9.66 -16.16
CA CYS A 50 -5.49 10.27 -14.85
C CYS A 50 -6.82 10.67 -14.20
N GLU A 51 -7.82 11.09 -14.97
CA GLU A 51 -9.16 11.39 -14.45
C GLU A 51 -9.85 10.16 -13.87
N GLU A 52 -9.86 9.03 -14.58
CA GLU A 52 -10.46 7.78 -14.08
C GLU A 52 -9.79 7.30 -12.77
N LEU A 53 -8.47 7.35 -12.71
CA LEU A 53 -7.70 6.96 -11.52
C LEU A 53 -7.98 7.88 -10.33
N ALA A 54 -8.05 9.20 -10.58
CA ALA A 54 -8.35 10.21 -9.59
C ALA A 54 -9.77 10.05 -9.01
N VAL A 55 -10.76 9.77 -9.86
CA VAL A 55 -12.14 9.50 -9.44
C VAL A 55 -12.23 8.20 -8.64
N ASN A 56 -11.55 7.14 -9.09
CA ASN A 56 -11.49 5.87 -8.37
C ASN A 56 -10.90 6.04 -6.96
N GLU A 57 -9.85 6.84 -6.81
CA GLU A 57 -9.23 7.10 -5.51
C GLU A 57 -10.20 7.79 -4.53
N ILE A 58 -10.94 8.81 -4.99
CA ILE A 58 -11.96 9.48 -4.15
C ILE A 58 -13.05 8.51 -3.72
N VAL A 59 -13.63 7.79 -4.68
CA VAL A 59 -14.77 6.91 -4.43
C VAL A 59 -14.36 5.78 -3.50
N ALA A 60 -13.21 5.15 -3.77
CA ALA A 60 -12.67 4.12 -2.90
C ALA A 60 -12.45 4.66 -1.48
N MET A 61 -11.81 5.80 -1.29
CA MET A 61 -11.49 6.26 0.07
C MET A 61 -12.67 6.84 0.85
N ARG A 62 -13.65 7.47 0.18
CA ARG A 62 -14.83 8.03 0.87
C ARG A 62 -15.72 6.95 1.47
N ASP A 63 -15.90 5.85 0.77
CA ASP A 63 -16.82 4.79 1.15
C ASP A 63 -16.17 3.72 2.05
N ASN A 64 -14.83 3.75 2.19
CA ASN A 64 -14.03 2.73 2.87
C ASN A 64 -13.23 3.26 4.07
N ARG A 65 -13.91 3.86 5.05
CA ARG A 65 -13.27 4.26 6.32
C ARG A 65 -12.96 3.05 7.20
N ASN A 66 -11.67 2.84 7.49
CA ASN A 66 -11.17 1.76 8.32
C ASN A 66 -9.89 2.20 9.04
N PRO A 67 -9.61 1.74 10.29
CA PRO A 67 -8.38 2.10 11.01
C PRO A 67 -7.07 1.81 10.27
N ASN A 68 -7.05 0.82 9.37
CA ASN A 68 -5.88 0.40 8.60
C ASN A 68 -5.89 0.92 7.15
N ILE A 69 -6.71 1.95 6.87
CA ILE A 69 -6.79 2.63 5.57
C ILE A 69 -6.65 4.13 5.83
N VAL A 70 -5.83 4.82 5.04
CA VAL A 70 -5.69 6.27 5.14
C VAL A 70 -7.05 6.95 4.91
N THR A 71 -7.41 7.83 5.84
CA THR A 71 -8.68 8.53 5.82
C THR A 71 -8.65 9.69 4.84
N CYS A 72 -9.56 9.67 3.86
CA CYS A 72 -9.90 10.85 3.06
C CYS A 72 -10.73 11.82 3.91
N LEU A 73 -10.22 13.04 4.09
CA LEU A 73 -10.84 14.12 4.83
C LEU A 73 -11.71 15.00 3.91
N ASP A 74 -11.21 15.29 2.71
CA ASP A 74 -11.83 16.22 1.78
C ASP A 74 -11.29 16.05 0.35
N SER A 75 -11.96 16.64 -0.64
CA SER A 75 -11.47 16.66 -2.02
C SER A 75 -11.92 17.93 -2.76
N TYR A 76 -11.07 18.48 -3.63
CA TYR A 76 -11.32 19.72 -4.38
C TYR A 76 -10.90 19.57 -5.83
N LEU A 77 -11.56 20.31 -6.72
CA LEU A 77 -11.13 20.50 -8.11
C LEU A 77 -10.63 21.94 -8.25
N VAL A 78 -9.35 22.12 -8.59
CA VAL A 78 -8.68 23.42 -8.70
C VAL A 78 -7.93 23.47 -10.01
N ASP A 79 -8.33 24.35 -10.92
CA ASP A 79 -7.60 24.61 -12.18
C ASP A 79 -7.26 23.34 -12.99
N GLY A 80 -8.16 22.36 -13.01
CA GLY A 80 -7.95 21.07 -13.70
C GLY A 80 -7.11 20.05 -12.92
N GLU A 81 -6.78 20.33 -11.66
CA GLU A 81 -6.16 19.39 -10.73
C GLU A 81 -7.16 18.92 -9.68
N LEU A 82 -7.16 17.61 -9.41
CA LEU A 82 -7.82 17.06 -8.24
C LEU A 82 -6.89 17.14 -7.03
N TRP A 83 -7.38 17.74 -5.95
CA TRP A 83 -6.70 17.79 -4.66
C TRP A 83 -7.43 16.86 -3.71
N LEU A 84 -6.74 15.82 -3.25
CA LEU A 84 -7.25 14.86 -2.26
C LEU A 84 -6.61 15.14 -0.91
N VAL A 85 -7.41 15.57 0.06
CA VAL A 85 -6.96 15.88 1.42
C VAL A 85 -7.15 14.66 2.31
N MET A 86 -6.09 14.23 2.98
CA MET A 86 -6.01 13.02 3.77
C MET A 86 -5.40 13.30 5.14
N GLU A 87 -5.62 12.38 6.07
CA GLU A 87 -4.83 12.37 7.30
C GLU A 87 -3.32 12.25 6.97
N LEU A 88 -2.49 12.94 7.75
CA LEU A 88 -1.04 12.84 7.63
C LEU A 88 -0.54 11.66 8.47
N MET A 89 0.16 10.73 7.82
CA MET A 89 0.92 9.67 8.47
C MET A 89 2.38 10.15 8.60
N ASP A 90 2.74 10.63 9.77
CA ASP A 90 3.97 11.37 10.04
C ASP A 90 5.23 10.52 10.13
N GLY A 91 5.11 9.19 10.15
CA GLY A 91 6.21 8.24 10.04
C GLY A 91 6.69 7.96 8.61
N GLY A 92 5.98 8.45 7.58
CA GLY A 92 6.34 8.26 6.18
C GLY A 92 5.86 6.92 5.61
N THR A 93 6.52 6.43 4.55
CA THR A 93 6.21 5.13 3.97
C THR A 93 6.99 4.01 4.65
N LEU A 94 6.48 2.78 4.62
CA LEU A 94 7.23 1.60 5.07
C LEU A 94 8.51 1.43 4.24
N SER A 95 8.50 1.79 2.96
CA SER A 95 9.70 1.77 2.11
C SER A 95 10.81 2.69 2.64
N ASP A 96 10.45 3.85 3.21
CA ASP A 96 11.39 4.76 3.83
C ASP A 96 12.02 4.13 5.08
N VAL A 97 11.22 3.42 5.87
CA VAL A 97 11.67 2.70 7.06
C VAL A 97 12.63 1.56 6.69
N LEU A 98 12.28 0.73 5.70
CA LEU A 98 13.09 -0.42 5.28
C LEU A 98 14.45 -0.02 4.68
N ARG A 99 14.58 1.22 4.19
CA ARG A 99 15.87 1.76 3.72
C ARG A 99 16.82 2.14 4.85
N ALA A 100 16.30 2.34 6.06
CA ALA A 100 17.07 2.85 7.20
C ALA A 100 17.29 1.78 8.28
N VAL A 101 16.31 0.89 8.50
CA VAL A 101 16.34 -0.10 9.59
C VAL A 101 15.82 -1.46 9.13
N TYR A 102 16.27 -2.52 9.81
CA TYR A 102 15.74 -3.86 9.65
C TYR A 102 14.59 -4.12 10.64
N LEU A 103 13.62 -4.91 10.21
CA LEU A 103 12.51 -5.35 11.06
C LEU A 103 12.77 -6.76 11.59
N GLU A 104 12.46 -6.97 12.86
CA GLU A 104 12.39 -8.31 13.45
C GLU A 104 11.09 -9.02 13.04
N GLU A 105 11.07 -10.35 13.09
CA GLU A 105 9.91 -11.13 12.63
C GLU A 105 8.60 -10.76 13.35
N GLY A 106 8.66 -10.40 14.64
CA GLY A 106 7.49 -9.95 15.39
C GLY A 106 6.90 -8.66 14.83
N GLN A 107 7.74 -7.71 14.43
CA GLN A 107 7.38 -6.43 13.82
C GLN A 107 6.88 -6.62 12.38
N ILE A 108 7.49 -7.54 11.62
CA ILE A 108 6.98 -7.95 10.29
C ILE A 108 5.56 -8.52 10.44
N GLY A 109 5.35 -9.39 11.43
CA GLY A 109 4.04 -9.92 11.78
C GLY A 109 3.04 -8.82 12.12
N ALA A 110 3.46 -7.79 12.85
CA ALA A 110 2.64 -6.62 13.17
C ALA A 110 2.20 -5.86 11.90
N VAL A 111 3.14 -5.49 11.02
CA VAL A 111 2.85 -4.81 9.75
C VAL A 111 1.92 -5.65 8.88
N CYS A 112 2.20 -6.95 8.72
CA CYS A 112 1.36 -7.86 7.96
C CYS A 112 -0.06 -7.93 8.52
N ARG A 113 -0.22 -7.99 9.85
CA ARG A 113 -1.53 -8.04 10.50
C ARG A 113 -2.37 -6.80 10.20
N GLU A 114 -1.81 -5.61 10.36
CA GLU A 114 -2.52 -4.35 10.10
C GLU A 114 -2.90 -4.21 8.60
N CYS A 115 -1.99 -4.56 7.69
CA CYS A 115 -2.29 -4.62 6.26
C CYS A 115 -3.40 -5.64 5.94
N LEU A 116 -3.38 -6.82 6.56
CA LEU A 116 -4.42 -7.85 6.39
C LEU A 116 -5.78 -7.39 6.91
N GLN A 117 -5.84 -6.62 7.99
CA GLN A 117 -7.09 -6.03 8.50
C GLN A 117 -7.69 -5.08 7.46
N GLY A 118 -6.87 -4.20 6.88
CA GLY A 118 -7.28 -3.30 5.79
C GLY A 118 -7.71 -4.06 4.53
N LEU A 119 -6.95 -5.06 4.10
CA LEU A 119 -7.29 -5.89 2.94
C LEU A 119 -8.56 -6.70 3.16
N HIS A 120 -8.74 -7.30 4.33
CA HIS A 120 -9.97 -8.02 4.67
C HIS A 120 -11.20 -7.10 4.57
N PHE A 121 -11.08 -5.88 5.10
CA PHE A 121 -12.13 -4.87 5.00
C PHE A 121 -12.47 -4.52 3.55
N LEU A 122 -11.47 -4.27 2.70
CA LEU A 122 -11.66 -3.97 1.28
C LEU A 122 -12.27 -5.14 0.51
N HIS A 123 -11.71 -6.34 0.70
CA HIS A 123 -12.14 -7.55 0.00
C HIS A 123 -13.58 -7.93 0.37
N SER A 124 -14.00 -7.71 1.63
CA SER A 124 -15.39 -7.91 2.06
C SER A 124 -16.38 -6.98 1.35
N ARG A 125 -15.90 -5.85 0.83
CA ARG A 125 -16.66 -4.85 0.05
C ARG A 125 -16.42 -4.97 -1.45
N GLN A 126 -15.83 -6.07 -1.89
CA GLN A 126 -15.54 -6.31 -3.31
C GLN A 126 -14.58 -5.27 -3.91
N VAL A 127 -13.69 -4.68 -3.11
CA VAL A 127 -12.64 -3.77 -3.58
C VAL A 127 -11.31 -4.52 -3.66
N ILE A 128 -10.62 -4.46 -4.81
CA ILE A 128 -9.24 -4.93 -4.97
C ILE A 128 -8.31 -3.71 -5.01
N HIS A 129 -7.21 -3.74 -4.25
CA HIS A 129 -6.26 -2.63 -4.20
C HIS A 129 -5.34 -2.55 -5.44
N ARG A 130 -4.80 -3.69 -5.86
CA ARG A 130 -3.94 -3.89 -7.06
C ARG A 130 -2.57 -3.20 -7.07
N ASP A 131 -2.14 -2.57 -5.98
CA ASP A 131 -0.81 -1.97 -5.86
C ASP A 131 -0.27 -1.97 -4.42
N ILE A 132 -0.41 -3.12 -3.74
CA ILE A 132 0.17 -3.34 -2.42
C ILE A 132 1.70 -3.48 -2.55
N LYS A 133 2.43 -2.63 -1.83
CA LYS A 133 3.90 -2.57 -1.75
C LYS A 133 4.30 -1.68 -0.57
N SER A 134 5.54 -1.77 -0.10
CA SER A 134 6.02 -0.94 1.02
C SER A 134 5.86 0.57 0.80
N GLY A 135 5.95 1.04 -0.45
CA GLY A 135 5.74 2.46 -0.81
C GLY A 135 4.29 2.95 -0.65
N ASN A 136 3.33 2.02 -0.60
CA ASN A 136 1.89 2.32 -0.45
C ASN A 136 1.36 1.91 0.94
N VAL A 137 2.25 1.59 1.87
CA VAL A 137 1.93 1.40 3.29
C VAL A 137 2.53 2.58 4.06
N LEU A 138 1.68 3.36 4.71
CA LEU A 138 2.10 4.49 5.52
C LEU A 138 2.13 4.12 7.00
N VAL A 139 3.08 4.72 7.72
CA VAL A 139 3.26 4.49 9.15
C VAL A 139 3.18 5.79 9.94
N GLY A 140 2.63 5.73 11.15
CA GLY A 140 2.57 6.85 12.09
C GLY A 140 3.64 6.75 13.16
N MET A 141 4.02 7.87 13.77
CA MET A 141 5.01 7.90 14.86
C MET A 141 4.57 7.10 16.10
N ASP A 142 3.28 6.78 16.21
CA ASP A 142 2.69 5.92 17.24
C ASP A 142 2.76 4.42 16.90
N GLY A 143 3.30 4.06 15.74
CA GLY A 143 3.36 2.69 15.22
C GLY A 143 2.12 2.26 14.44
N SER A 144 1.16 3.16 14.19
CA SER A 144 0.02 2.86 13.31
C SER A 144 0.47 2.51 11.89
N VAL A 145 -0.24 1.58 11.23
CA VAL A 145 0.06 1.11 9.87
C VAL A 145 -1.22 1.18 9.04
N LYS A 146 -1.17 1.89 7.90
CA LYS A 146 -2.34 2.11 7.04
C LYS A 146 -2.00 1.93 5.56
N LEU A 147 -2.91 1.29 4.84
CA LEU A 147 -2.88 1.20 3.38
C LEU A 147 -3.21 2.56 2.75
N ALA A 148 -2.50 2.91 1.68
CA ALA A 148 -2.63 4.16 0.94
C ALA A 148 -2.55 3.95 -0.58
N ASP A 149 -2.79 5.02 -1.34
CA ASP A 149 -2.73 5.06 -2.81
C ASP A 149 -3.75 4.13 -3.50
N PHE A 150 -5.01 4.56 -3.49
CA PHE A 150 -6.14 3.80 -4.03
C PHE A 150 -6.38 4.07 -5.52
N GLY A 151 -5.49 4.79 -6.21
CA GLY A 151 -5.68 5.17 -7.63
C GLY A 151 -5.86 3.97 -8.55
N LEU A 152 -5.19 2.86 -8.25
CA LEU A 152 -5.31 1.60 -9.01
C LEU A 152 -6.40 0.66 -8.49
N CYS A 153 -7.23 1.05 -7.52
CA CYS A 153 -8.26 0.17 -7.00
C CYS A 153 -9.31 -0.22 -8.05
N ALA A 154 -10.04 -1.29 -7.79
CA ALA A 154 -11.19 -1.68 -8.60
C ALA A 154 -12.32 -2.20 -7.71
N GLN A 155 -13.51 -1.63 -7.89
CA GLN A 155 -14.76 -2.17 -7.36
C GLN A 155 -15.23 -3.33 -8.24
N LEU A 156 -15.42 -4.52 -7.69
CA LEU A 156 -16.04 -5.65 -8.36
C LEU A 156 -17.55 -5.59 -8.19
N SER A 157 -18.27 -6.22 -9.12
CA SER A 157 -19.72 -6.43 -9.03
C SER A 157 -20.05 -7.91 -9.18
N PRO A 158 -21.25 -8.38 -8.80
CA PRO A 158 -21.67 -9.76 -9.04
C PRO A 158 -21.55 -10.18 -10.51
N GLU A 159 -21.81 -9.26 -11.44
CA GLU A 159 -21.71 -9.47 -12.89
C GLU A 159 -20.25 -9.46 -13.38
N HIS A 160 -19.37 -8.73 -12.68
CA HIS A 160 -17.95 -8.58 -13.02
C HIS A 160 -17.08 -8.84 -11.78
N SER A 161 -17.04 -10.10 -11.36
CA SER A 161 -16.33 -10.55 -10.14
C SER A 161 -14.81 -10.69 -10.33
N LYS A 162 -14.29 -10.49 -11.56
CA LYS A 162 -12.86 -10.52 -11.87
C LYS A 162 -12.46 -9.35 -12.76
N ARG A 163 -11.17 -9.00 -12.71
CA ARG A 163 -10.52 -8.02 -13.61
C ARG A 163 -9.50 -8.73 -14.50
N SER A 164 -9.18 -8.12 -15.65
CA SER A 164 -8.19 -8.65 -16.61
C SER A 164 -7.09 -7.65 -16.96
N SER A 165 -7.17 -6.42 -16.46
CA SER A 165 -6.20 -5.37 -16.75
C SER A 165 -4.87 -5.62 -16.05
N ARG A 166 -3.76 -5.46 -16.78
CA ARG A 166 -2.38 -5.65 -16.31
C ARG A 166 -1.85 -4.38 -15.65
N VAL A 167 -2.33 -4.08 -14.45
CA VAL A 167 -1.93 -2.92 -13.65
C VAL A 167 -1.17 -3.32 -12.38
N GLY A 168 -0.51 -2.35 -11.76
CA GLY A 168 0.30 -2.54 -10.55
C GLY A 168 1.80 -2.42 -10.81
N THR A 169 2.58 -2.48 -9.73
CA THR A 169 4.04 -2.42 -9.78
C THR A 169 4.66 -3.79 -10.08
N PRO A 170 5.47 -3.96 -11.14
CA PRO A 170 5.86 -5.26 -11.69
C PRO A 170 6.33 -6.33 -10.68
N SER A 171 7.24 -5.99 -9.77
CA SER A 171 7.79 -6.95 -8.80
C SER A 171 6.75 -7.51 -7.81
N TRP A 172 5.66 -6.78 -7.58
CA TRP A 172 4.58 -7.18 -6.67
C TRP A 172 3.38 -7.81 -7.38
N MET A 173 3.38 -7.87 -8.72
CA MET A 173 2.26 -8.41 -9.49
C MET A 173 2.15 -9.93 -9.35
N ALA A 174 0.93 -10.42 -9.13
CA ALA A 174 0.64 -11.85 -9.12
C ALA A 174 0.79 -12.48 -10.51
N LEU A 175 1.11 -13.77 -10.57
CA LEU A 175 1.35 -14.51 -11.82
C LEU A 175 0.18 -14.43 -12.79
N GLU A 176 -1.05 -14.52 -12.29
CA GLU A 176 -2.27 -14.39 -13.08
C GLU A 176 -2.42 -13.00 -13.71
N VAL A 177 -1.98 -11.94 -13.03
CA VAL A 177 -2.00 -10.57 -13.57
C VAL A 177 -0.94 -10.43 -14.65
N VAL A 178 0.29 -10.91 -14.42
CA VAL A 178 1.38 -10.90 -15.42
C VAL A 178 0.95 -11.64 -16.70
N ARG A 179 0.28 -12.78 -16.54
CA ARG A 179 -0.25 -13.58 -17.67
C ARG A 179 -1.50 -12.99 -18.32
N GLY A 180 -2.10 -11.93 -17.76
CA GLY A 180 -3.34 -11.33 -18.26
C GLY A 180 -4.56 -12.25 -18.12
N LYS A 181 -4.56 -13.13 -17.12
CA LYS A 181 -5.74 -13.93 -16.77
C LYS A 181 -6.71 -13.08 -15.96
N ALA A 182 -7.97 -13.51 -15.92
CA ALA A 182 -8.95 -12.92 -15.03
C ALA A 182 -8.57 -13.21 -13.56
N TYR A 183 -8.58 -12.18 -12.70
CA TYR A 183 -8.14 -12.27 -11.31
C TYR A 183 -9.12 -11.63 -10.34
N GLY A 184 -9.13 -12.12 -9.10
CA GLY A 184 -9.91 -11.60 -7.98
C GLY A 184 -9.06 -10.94 -6.88
N PRO A 185 -9.61 -10.73 -5.68
CA PRO A 185 -8.95 -10.01 -4.59
C PRO A 185 -7.63 -10.63 -4.09
N LYS A 186 -7.42 -11.94 -4.31
CA LYS A 186 -6.21 -12.65 -3.86
C LYS A 186 -4.92 -12.20 -4.55
N VAL A 187 -4.98 -11.32 -5.55
CA VAL A 187 -3.78 -10.64 -6.08
C VAL A 187 -3.13 -9.74 -5.04
N ASP A 188 -3.91 -9.09 -4.17
CA ASP A 188 -3.38 -8.25 -3.11
C ASP A 188 -2.63 -9.08 -2.05
N ILE A 189 -3.06 -10.33 -1.84
CA ILE A 189 -2.40 -11.27 -0.92
C ILE A 189 -1.04 -11.70 -1.47
N TRP A 190 -0.95 -11.93 -2.77
CA TRP A 190 0.34 -12.18 -3.40
C TRP A 190 1.28 -10.99 -3.21
N SER A 191 0.81 -9.78 -3.51
CA SER A 191 1.57 -8.55 -3.34
C SER A 191 2.01 -8.33 -1.88
N LEU A 192 1.15 -8.64 -0.90
CA LEU A 192 1.51 -8.68 0.52
C LEU A 192 2.63 -9.68 0.81
N GLY A 193 2.58 -10.88 0.20
CA GLY A 193 3.65 -11.87 0.32
C GLY A 193 4.99 -11.37 -0.23
N ILE A 194 4.96 -10.64 -1.35
CA ILE A 194 6.16 -9.97 -1.90
C ILE A 194 6.67 -8.89 -0.96
N MET A 195 5.79 -8.08 -0.38
CA MET A 195 6.16 -7.10 0.65
C MET A 195 6.72 -7.77 1.91
N GLY A 196 6.24 -8.98 2.24
CA GLY A 196 6.82 -9.82 3.29
C GLY A 196 8.27 -10.21 3.00
N LEU A 197 8.57 -10.60 1.75
CA LEU A 197 9.96 -10.85 1.31
C LEU A 197 10.80 -9.56 1.37
N GLU A 198 10.24 -8.43 0.93
CA GLU A 198 10.89 -7.13 0.97
C GLU A 198 11.26 -6.70 2.40
N MET A 199 10.37 -6.92 3.38
CA MET A 199 10.66 -6.63 4.80
C MET A 199 11.78 -7.51 5.37
N VAL A 200 11.95 -8.72 4.84
CA VAL A 200 12.98 -9.67 5.30
C VAL A 200 14.32 -9.42 4.61
N GLU A 201 14.31 -9.15 3.31
CA GLU A 201 15.50 -9.10 2.46
C GLU A 201 15.94 -7.66 2.14
N GLY A 202 15.14 -6.66 2.52
CA GLY A 202 15.39 -5.24 2.27
C GLY A 202 15.04 -4.75 0.87
N GLU A 203 14.77 -5.66 -0.07
CA GLU A 203 14.31 -5.34 -1.41
C GLU A 203 13.34 -6.40 -1.95
N ALA A 204 12.41 -5.98 -2.80
CA ALA A 204 11.52 -6.91 -3.47
C ALA A 204 12.25 -7.69 -4.59
N PRO A 205 11.81 -8.91 -4.93
CA PRO A 205 12.41 -9.69 -6.00
C PRO A 205 12.46 -8.91 -7.32
N TYR A 206 13.64 -8.89 -7.93
CA TYR A 206 13.92 -8.24 -9.22
C TYR A 206 13.66 -6.72 -9.24
N GLN A 207 13.57 -6.05 -8.08
CA GLN A 207 13.22 -4.62 -8.00
C GLN A 207 14.14 -3.70 -8.83
N ARG A 208 15.40 -4.10 -9.04
CA ARG A 208 16.40 -3.35 -9.82
C ARG A 208 16.35 -3.62 -11.34
N GLU A 209 15.57 -4.60 -11.77
CA GLU A 209 15.46 -4.98 -13.17
C GLU A 209 14.47 -4.07 -13.92
N ALA A 210 14.67 -3.92 -15.23
CA ALA A 210 13.74 -3.18 -16.07
C ALA A 210 12.35 -3.86 -16.10
N ARG A 211 11.27 -3.08 -16.24
CA ARG A 211 9.88 -3.57 -16.20
C ARG A 211 9.62 -4.83 -17.03
N LEU A 212 10.01 -4.83 -18.31
CA LEU A 212 9.78 -5.99 -19.19
C LEU A 212 10.56 -7.22 -18.72
N ARG A 213 11.75 -7.01 -18.17
CA ARG A 213 12.59 -8.08 -17.63
C ARG A 213 12.00 -8.68 -16.36
N VAL A 214 11.46 -7.86 -15.45
CA VAL A 214 10.76 -8.34 -14.25
C VAL A 214 9.60 -9.25 -14.62
N LEU A 215 8.76 -8.82 -15.58
CA LEU A 215 7.61 -9.61 -16.03
C LEU A 215 8.04 -10.97 -16.61
N GLU A 216 9.09 -11.00 -17.42
CA GLU A 216 9.67 -12.25 -17.95
C GLU A 216 10.19 -13.16 -16.84
N LEU A 217 10.93 -12.61 -15.86
CA LEU A 217 11.49 -13.36 -14.75
C LEU A 217 10.41 -13.97 -13.85
N ILE A 218 9.34 -13.22 -13.56
CA ILE A 218 8.19 -13.70 -12.79
C ILE A 218 7.51 -14.86 -13.53
N GLU A 219 7.25 -14.71 -14.82
CA GLU A 219 6.59 -15.75 -15.62
C GLU A 219 7.41 -17.04 -15.71
N ARG A 220 8.74 -16.91 -15.86
CA ARG A 220 9.67 -18.03 -16.03
C ARG A 220 9.98 -18.76 -14.72
N ASN A 221 10.24 -18.01 -13.65
CA ASN A 221 10.78 -18.58 -12.41
C ASN A 221 9.67 -19.01 -11.43
N GLY A 222 8.43 -18.58 -11.64
CA GLY A 222 7.31 -18.87 -10.74
C GLY A 222 7.37 -18.06 -9.44
N PRO A 223 6.73 -18.53 -8.35
CA PRO A 223 6.71 -17.82 -7.09
C PRO A 223 8.12 -17.58 -6.53
N PRO A 224 8.46 -16.35 -6.14
CA PRO A 224 9.72 -16.06 -5.49
C PRO A 224 9.81 -16.76 -4.14
N LYS A 225 11.04 -17.02 -3.70
CA LYS A 225 11.34 -17.72 -2.45
C LYS A 225 12.36 -16.90 -1.67
N LEU A 226 12.34 -17.06 -0.35
CA LEU A 226 13.41 -16.56 0.51
C LEU A 226 14.76 -17.10 0.03
N GLN A 227 15.76 -16.23 0.00
CA GLN A 227 17.14 -16.56 -0.36
C GLN A 227 17.76 -17.50 0.69
N ASN A 228 17.55 -17.20 1.98
CA ASN A 228 18.14 -17.93 3.10
C ASN A 228 17.06 -18.47 4.06
N PRO A 229 16.18 -19.39 3.63
CA PRO A 229 15.02 -19.80 4.42
C PRO A 229 15.38 -20.41 5.78
N ARG A 230 16.58 -20.98 5.95
CA ARG A 230 17.01 -21.59 7.22
C ARG A 230 17.28 -20.56 8.33
N HIS A 231 17.45 -19.29 7.99
CA HIS A 231 17.66 -18.21 8.97
C HIS A 231 16.36 -17.64 9.53
N HIS A 232 15.21 -18.09 9.01
CA HIS A 232 13.90 -17.56 9.35
C HIS A 232 13.03 -18.62 10.05
N SER A 233 12.13 -18.17 10.91
CA SER A 233 11.27 -19.06 11.66
C SER A 233 10.40 -19.92 10.73
N ALA A 234 9.96 -21.07 11.24
CA ALA A 234 9.00 -21.89 10.52
C ALA A 234 7.68 -21.13 10.26
N LEU A 235 7.30 -20.22 11.18
CA LEU A 235 6.06 -19.45 11.08
C LEU A 235 6.12 -18.42 9.95
N LEU A 236 7.20 -17.65 9.84
CA LEU A 236 7.39 -16.69 8.74
C LEU A 236 7.40 -17.41 7.39
N ARG A 237 8.12 -18.53 7.31
CA ARG A 237 8.19 -19.33 6.07
C ARG A 237 6.83 -19.87 5.64
N ASP A 238 6.05 -20.41 6.58
CA ASP A 238 4.72 -20.93 6.32
C ASP A 238 3.74 -19.82 5.90
N PHE A 239 3.80 -18.68 6.59
CA PHE A 239 3.00 -17.49 6.25
C PHE A 239 3.26 -17.02 4.81
N LEU A 240 4.53 -16.83 4.44
CA LEU A 240 4.92 -16.42 3.08
C LEU A 240 4.51 -17.47 2.04
N TRP A 241 4.61 -18.76 2.38
CA TRP A 241 4.15 -19.83 1.51
C TRP A 241 2.64 -19.76 1.25
N CYS A 242 1.81 -19.50 2.28
CA CYS A 242 0.37 -19.31 2.13
C CYS A 242 0.02 -18.09 1.26
N CYS A 243 0.80 -17.01 1.34
CA CYS A 243 0.64 -15.81 0.51
C CYS A 243 1.06 -16.03 -0.96
N LEU A 244 2.14 -16.78 -1.20
CA LEU A 244 2.80 -16.90 -2.51
C LEU A 244 2.45 -18.19 -3.27
N GLN A 245 1.23 -18.71 -3.07
CA GLN A 245 0.72 -19.80 -3.91
C GLN A 245 0.48 -19.32 -5.34
N ALA A 246 1.06 -20.03 -6.32
CA ALA A 246 0.84 -19.75 -7.75
C ALA A 246 -0.60 -20.01 -8.18
N ASP A 247 -1.25 -20.99 -7.55
CA ASP A 247 -2.66 -21.31 -7.72
C ASP A 247 -3.50 -20.41 -6.82
N GLU A 248 -4.35 -19.58 -7.41
CA GLU A 248 -5.25 -18.64 -6.71
C GLU A 248 -6.15 -19.36 -5.70
N ASP A 249 -6.58 -20.59 -6.01
CA ASP A 249 -7.49 -21.35 -5.15
C ASP A 249 -6.78 -21.87 -3.89
N ARG A 250 -5.48 -22.12 -3.97
CA ARG A 250 -4.64 -22.54 -2.83
C ARG A 250 -4.12 -21.37 -2.02
N ARG A 251 -4.05 -20.17 -2.62
CA ARG A 251 -3.60 -18.96 -1.93
C ARG A 251 -4.60 -18.60 -0.85
N TRP A 252 -4.14 -18.32 0.36
CA TRP A 252 -5.06 -17.95 1.44
C TRP A 252 -5.65 -16.57 1.19
N SER A 253 -6.85 -16.34 1.72
CA SER A 253 -7.52 -15.05 1.77
C SER A 253 -6.99 -14.19 2.93
N ALA A 254 -7.31 -12.89 2.93
CA ALA A 254 -6.99 -12.01 4.05
C ALA A 254 -7.57 -12.53 5.37
N GLN A 255 -8.79 -13.07 5.34
CA GLN A 255 -9.48 -13.60 6.52
C GLN A 255 -8.77 -14.83 7.10
N GLU A 256 -8.33 -15.75 6.25
CA GLU A 256 -7.60 -16.94 6.68
C GLU A 256 -6.22 -16.56 7.24
N LEU A 257 -5.51 -15.64 6.58
CA LEU A 257 -4.19 -15.19 7.01
C LEU A 257 -4.22 -14.42 8.33
N LEU A 258 -5.32 -13.72 8.66
CA LEU A 258 -5.50 -13.08 9.98
C LEU A 258 -5.50 -14.08 11.14
N GLN A 259 -5.77 -15.36 10.88
CA GLN A 259 -5.73 -16.43 11.88
C GLN A 259 -4.36 -17.14 11.93
N HIS A 260 -3.43 -16.79 11.03
CA HIS A 260 -2.15 -17.48 10.94
C HIS A 260 -1.25 -17.19 12.17
N PRO A 261 -0.58 -18.19 12.76
CA PRO A 261 0.23 -18.01 13.97
C PRO A 261 1.31 -16.93 13.87
N PHE A 262 1.90 -16.74 12.68
CA PHE A 262 2.89 -15.68 12.43
C PHE A 262 2.36 -14.27 12.76
N VAL A 263 1.12 -13.94 12.38
CA VAL A 263 0.56 -12.60 12.59
C VAL A 263 -0.14 -12.47 13.94
N THR A 264 -0.70 -13.56 14.47
CA THR A 264 -1.36 -13.57 15.79
C THR A 264 -0.35 -13.55 16.94
N ALA A 265 0.83 -14.12 16.75
CA ALA A 265 1.96 -14.02 17.68
C ALA A 265 2.89 -12.82 17.41
N GLY A 266 2.62 -12.03 16.37
CA GLY A 266 3.41 -10.84 16.05
C GLY A 266 3.26 -9.74 17.10
N ASP A 267 4.25 -8.86 17.17
CA ASP A 267 4.32 -7.80 18.19
C ASP A 267 3.14 -6.82 18.09
N PRO A 268 2.83 -6.07 19.16
CA PRO A 268 1.91 -4.94 19.07
C PRO A 268 2.40 -3.91 18.04
N ALA A 269 1.49 -3.25 17.33
CA ALA A 269 1.84 -2.21 16.35
C ALA A 269 2.68 -1.07 16.96
N SER A 270 2.47 -0.76 18.25
CA SER A 270 3.26 0.22 19.00
C SER A 270 4.75 -0.12 19.11
N SER A 271 5.16 -1.38 18.88
CA SER A 271 6.58 -1.76 18.79
C SER A 271 7.31 -1.09 17.62
N LEU A 272 6.57 -0.68 16.58
CA LEU A 272 7.12 0.00 15.41
C LEU A 272 7.49 1.45 15.70
N ALA A 273 6.92 2.08 16.74
CA ALA A 273 7.13 3.50 17.04
C ALA A 273 8.62 3.84 17.22
N ALA A 274 9.35 3.05 18.00
CA ALA A 274 10.78 3.27 18.23
C ALA A 274 11.61 3.12 16.95
N LEU A 275 11.28 2.13 16.11
CA LEU A 275 11.95 1.92 14.83
C LEU A 275 11.72 3.06 13.86
N ILE A 276 10.49 3.57 13.79
CA ILE A 276 10.14 4.70 12.92
C ILE A 276 10.92 5.94 13.34
N VAL A 277 11.05 6.19 14.65
CA VAL A 277 11.88 7.28 15.17
C VAL A 277 13.34 7.12 14.72
N SER A 278 13.92 5.93 14.88
CA SER A 278 15.29 5.65 14.43
C SER A 278 15.46 5.80 12.92
N ALA A 279 14.51 5.31 12.13
CA ALA A 279 14.54 5.43 10.67
C ALA A 279 14.56 6.90 10.23
N LYS A 280 13.77 7.76 10.88
CA LYS A 280 13.76 9.20 10.57
C LYS A 280 15.07 9.89 10.95
N GLN A 281 15.68 9.54 12.07
CA GLN A 281 16.99 10.07 12.47
C GLN A 281 18.06 9.74 11.42
N VAL A 282 18.13 8.48 10.97
CA VAL A 282 19.06 8.04 9.92
C VAL A 282 18.83 8.81 8.61
N GLN A 283 17.57 9.04 8.24
CA GLN A 283 17.23 9.80 7.04
C GLN A 283 17.59 11.28 7.13
N GLU A 284 17.50 11.89 8.32
CA GLU A 284 17.93 13.26 8.56
C GLU A 284 19.45 13.41 8.49
N GLU A 285 20.21 12.42 8.95
CA GLU A 285 21.68 12.40 8.83
C GLU A 285 22.17 12.27 7.38
N TRP A 286 21.33 11.77 6.47
CA TRP A 286 21.66 11.60 5.05
C TRP A 286 21.26 12.80 4.17
N LYS A 287 20.62 13.83 4.74
CA LYS A 287 20.26 15.09 4.05
C LYS A 287 21.34 16.14 4.20
#